data_AF-A0A6M3JZL2-F1
#
_entry.id   AF-A0A6M3JZL2-F1
#
_cell.length_a   1.000
_cell.length_b   1.000
_cell.length_c   1.000
_cell.angle_alpha   90.00
_cell.angle_beta   90.00
_cell.angle_gamma   90.00
#
_symmetry.space_group_name_H-M   'P 1'
#
loop_
_entity.id
_entity.type
_entity.pdbx_description
1 polymer ?
#
loop_
_entity_poly.entity_id
_entity_poly.type
_entity_poly.pdbx_seq_one_letter_code
_entity_poly.pdbx_strand_id
1 'polypeptide(L)'
;MELHSEKNHDYAQGGDPLGNFKRVATILGLYPNLRLSNPEVVALVYSMKQLDATLWMLSRGYEGSVENVGTRLGDVAVYTKLARILHEEC
;
A
#
# COMPACT_ATOMS: atom_id res chain seq x y z
N MET A 1 16.86 -13.39 3.31
CA MET A 1 16.71 -13.30 1.84
C MET A 1 15.44 -13.98 1.36
N GLU A 2 15.06 -15.14 1.91
CA GLU A 2 13.80 -15.84 1.53
C GLU A 2 12.55 -14.97 1.69
N LEU A 3 12.31 -14.38 2.87
CA LEU A 3 11.14 -13.51 3.09
C LEU A 3 11.07 -12.32 2.11
N HIS A 4 12.21 -11.76 1.73
CA HIS A 4 12.26 -10.66 0.76
C HIS A 4 11.86 -11.15 -0.65
N SER A 5 12.33 -12.34 -1.04
CA SER A 5 11.96 -12.96 -2.32
C SER A 5 10.50 -13.38 -2.35
N GLU A 6 9.96 -13.94 -1.26
CA GLU A 6 8.56 -14.31 -1.12
C GLU A 6 7.64 -13.10 -1.19
N LYS A 7 7.95 -12.02 -0.46
CA LYS A 7 7.16 -10.78 -0.53
C LYS A 7 7.22 -10.15 -1.91
N ASN A 8 8.39 -10.14 -2.57
CA ASN A 8 8.47 -9.63 -3.95
C ASN A 8 7.69 -10.51 -4.93
N HIS A 9 7.66 -11.82 -4.72
CA HIS A 9 6.81 -12.71 -5.50
C HIS A 9 5.33 -12.36 -5.31
N ASP A 10 4.90 -12.07 -4.08
CA ASP A 10 3.54 -11.63 -3.80
C ASP A 10 3.15 -10.30 -4.46
N TYR A 11 4.11 -9.37 -4.61
CA TYR A 11 3.83 -8.05 -5.19
C TYR A 11 3.95 -7.98 -6.71
N ALA A 12 4.62 -8.95 -7.33
CA ALA A 12 4.97 -8.89 -8.74
C ALA A 12 4.67 -10.17 -9.52
N GLN A 13 4.38 -11.32 -8.88
CA GLN A 13 4.26 -12.64 -9.52
C GLN A 13 5.42 -12.95 -10.48
N GLY A 14 6.65 -12.55 -10.10
CA GLY A 14 7.83 -12.66 -10.98
C GLY A 14 8.00 -11.52 -12.00
N GLY A 15 7.15 -10.51 -11.97
CA GLY A 15 7.31 -9.24 -12.68
C GLY A 15 8.32 -8.31 -11.99
N ASP A 16 8.23 -7.01 -12.27
CA ASP A 16 9.15 -6.01 -11.71
C ASP A 16 9.12 -6.00 -10.17
N PRO A 17 10.22 -6.35 -9.48
CA PRO A 17 10.28 -6.39 -8.01
C PRO A 17 10.10 -5.00 -7.38
N LEU A 18 10.28 -3.93 -8.16
CA LEU A 18 10.04 -2.55 -7.73
C LEU A 18 8.68 -2.01 -8.18
N GLY A 19 7.83 -2.83 -8.78
CA GLY A 19 6.57 -2.41 -9.39
C GLY A 19 5.65 -1.66 -8.41
N ASN A 20 5.57 -2.13 -7.17
CA ASN A 20 4.80 -1.45 -6.12
C ASN A 20 5.36 -0.05 -5.79
N PHE A 21 6.68 0.07 -5.63
CA PHE A 21 7.32 1.37 -5.38
C PHE A 21 7.11 2.33 -6.55
N LYS A 22 7.20 1.85 -7.79
CA LYS A 22 6.95 2.67 -8.99
C LYS A 22 5.51 3.16 -9.06
N ARG A 23 4.52 2.32 -8.74
CA ARG A 23 3.10 2.73 -8.70
C ARG A 23 2.84 3.77 -7.62
N VAL A 24 3.29 3.52 -6.39
CA VAL A 24 3.15 4.49 -5.28
C VAL A 24 3.84 5.81 -5.63
N ALA A 25 5.07 5.78 -6.16
CA ALA A 25 5.78 6.98 -6.57
C ALA A 25 5.05 7.76 -7.68
N THR A 26 4.47 7.04 -8.67
CA THR A 26 3.66 7.65 -9.73
C THR A 26 2.44 8.36 -9.16
N ILE A 27 1.73 7.73 -8.21
CA ILE A 27 0.56 8.33 -7.57
C ILE A 27 0.97 9.56 -6.74
N LEU A 28 2.04 9.47 -5.94
CA LEU A 28 2.53 10.60 -5.16
C LEU A 28 2.99 11.77 -6.04
N GLY A 29 3.50 11.49 -7.23
CA GLY A 29 3.84 12.50 -8.23
C GLY A 29 2.65 13.35 -8.70
N LEU A 30 1.41 12.89 -8.51
CA LEU A 30 0.20 13.66 -8.80
C LEU A 30 -0.08 14.78 -7.79
N TYR A 31 0.61 14.78 -6.63
CA TYR A 31 0.38 15.71 -5.53
C TYR A 31 1.67 16.45 -5.14
N PRO A 32 2.20 17.35 -6.00
CA PRO A 32 3.54 17.94 -5.82
C PRO A 32 3.70 18.81 -4.57
N ASN A 33 2.60 19.30 -3.98
CA ASN A 33 2.61 20.11 -2.76
C ASN A 33 2.30 19.32 -1.49
N LEU A 34 2.19 17.98 -1.60
CA LEU A 34 1.86 17.12 -0.47
C LEU A 34 3.06 17.03 0.50
N ARG A 35 2.86 17.46 1.74
CA ARG A 35 3.89 17.36 2.78
C ARG A 35 3.98 15.93 3.30
N LEU A 36 4.91 15.14 2.74
CA LEU A 36 5.13 13.73 3.12
C LEU A 36 5.57 13.52 4.57
N SER A 37 5.99 14.57 5.29
CA SER A 37 6.30 14.53 6.72
C SER A 37 5.09 14.72 7.63
N ASN A 38 3.90 15.03 7.10
CA ASN A 38 2.68 15.09 7.90
C ASN A 38 2.24 13.65 8.30
N PRO A 39 2.05 13.36 9.61
CA PRO A 39 1.57 12.05 10.06
C PRO A 39 0.26 11.59 9.41
N GLU A 40 -0.70 12.49 9.17
CA GLU A 40 -1.96 12.18 8.48
C GLU A 40 -1.67 11.64 7.06
N VAL A 41 -0.79 12.33 6.34
CA VAL A 41 -0.36 11.94 4.99
C VAL A 41 0.34 10.58 5.03
N VAL A 42 1.21 10.33 6.01
CA VAL A 42 1.89 9.03 6.15
C VAL A 42 0.87 7.89 6.33
N ALA A 43 -0.14 8.08 7.19
CA ALA A 43 -1.20 7.09 7.40
C ALA A 43 -2.00 6.83 6.10
N LEU A 44 -2.35 7.89 5.37
CA LEU A 44 -3.05 7.79 4.09
C LEU A 44 -2.20 7.08 3.01
N VAL A 45 -0.89 7.33 2.97
CA VAL A 45 0.01 6.65 2.03
C VAL A 45 0.12 5.15 2.33
N TYR A 46 0.15 4.76 3.61
CA TYR A 46 0.12 3.35 3.99
C TYR A 46 -1.22 2.68 3.65
N SER A 47 -2.34 3.36 3.87
CA SER A 47 -3.67 2.90 3.42
C SER A 47 -3.70 2.69 1.90
N MET A 48 -3.25 3.70 1.14
CA MET A 48 -3.18 3.65 -0.32
C MET A 48 -2.32 2.49 -0.83
N LYS A 49 -1.17 2.23 -0.21
CA LYS A 49 -0.30 1.10 -0.56
C LYS A 49 -1.02 -0.24 -0.39
N GLN A 50 -1.78 -0.42 0.70
CA GLN A 50 -2.53 -1.66 0.93
C GLN A 50 -3.70 -1.80 -0.03
N LEU A 51 -4.36 -0.69 -0.37
CA LEU A 51 -5.43 -0.66 -1.36
C LEU A 51 -4.91 -0.97 -2.78
N ASP A 52 -3.80 -0.36 -3.20
CA ASP A 52 -3.17 -0.66 -4.51
C ASP A 52 -2.80 -2.14 -4.62
N ALA A 53 -2.16 -2.69 -3.60
CA ALA A 53 -1.83 -4.11 -3.57
C ALA A 53 -3.08 -4.98 -3.68
N THR A 54 -4.16 -4.63 -2.98
CA THR A 54 -5.45 -5.33 -3.06
C THR A 54 -6.05 -5.29 -4.46
N LEU A 55 -6.09 -4.11 -5.09
CA LEU A 55 -6.61 -3.95 -6.44
C LEU A 55 -5.76 -4.70 -7.47
N TRP A 56 -4.44 -4.68 -7.32
CA TRP A 56 -3.53 -5.45 -8.16
C TRP A 56 -3.79 -6.95 -8.04
N MET A 57 -3.93 -7.46 -6.81
CA MET A 57 -4.25 -8.87 -6.52
C MET A 57 -5.59 -9.28 -7.16
N LEU A 58 -6.64 -8.49 -6.96
CA LEU A 58 -7.95 -8.71 -7.57
C LEU A 58 -7.88 -8.69 -9.11
N SER A 59 -7.11 -7.77 -9.70
CA SER A 59 -6.94 -7.69 -11.17
C SER A 59 -6.26 -8.90 -11.78
N ARG A 60 -5.50 -9.66 -10.98
CA ARG A 60 -4.75 -10.85 -11.39
C ARG A 60 -5.42 -12.16 -10.96
N GLY A 61 -6.52 -12.10 -10.21
CA GLY A 61 -7.10 -13.27 -9.57
C GLY A 61 -6.11 -13.95 -8.61
N TYR A 62 -5.26 -13.16 -7.93
CA TYR A 62 -4.23 -13.65 -7.03
C TYR A 62 -4.60 -13.41 -5.57
N GLU A 63 -4.42 -14.42 -4.72
CA GLU A 63 -4.81 -14.36 -3.30
C GLU A 63 -3.66 -14.01 -2.35
N GLY A 64 -2.40 -14.10 -2.78
CA GLY A 64 -1.23 -13.80 -1.94
C GLY A 64 -0.82 -14.94 -1.01
N SER A 65 0.49 -15.19 -0.90
CA SER A 65 1.02 -16.24 0.00
C SER A 65 1.27 -15.76 1.43
N VAL A 66 1.67 -14.50 1.61
CA VAL A 66 2.03 -13.92 2.92
C VAL A 66 0.91 -13.02 3.45
N GLU A 67 0.40 -12.12 2.61
CA GLU A 67 -0.68 -11.18 2.95
C GLU A 67 -1.77 -11.30 1.89
N ASN A 68 -2.93 -11.80 2.30
CA ASN A 68 -4.08 -11.97 1.43
C ASN A 68 -4.95 -10.70 1.34
N VAL A 69 -5.88 -10.69 0.38
CA VAL A 69 -6.84 -9.59 0.16
C VAL A 69 -7.53 -9.16 1.45
N GLY A 70 -7.98 -10.13 2.27
CA GLY A 70 -8.66 -9.86 3.54
C GLY A 70 -7.78 -9.12 4.54
N THR A 71 -6.54 -9.59 4.74
CA THR A 71 -5.57 -8.93 5.64
C THR A 71 -5.25 -7.51 5.19
N ARG A 72 -5.06 -7.29 3.88
CA ARG A 72 -4.80 -5.94 3.34
C ARG A 72 -5.97 -4.98 3.50
N LEU A 73 -7.20 -5.45 3.28
CA LEU A 73 -8.40 -4.66 3.54
C LEU A 73 -8.57 -4.33 5.03
N GLY A 74 -8.16 -5.24 5.91
CA GLY A 74 -8.06 -4.98 7.35
C GLY A 74 -7.12 -3.80 7.65
N ASP A 75 -5.92 -3.79 7.07
CA ASP A 75 -4.96 -2.70 7.22
C ASP A 75 -5.49 -1.37 6.66
N VAL A 76 -6.16 -1.39 5.50
CA VAL A 76 -6.82 -0.20 4.93
C VAL A 76 -7.80 0.40 5.94
N ALA A 77 -8.61 -0.44 6.58
CA ALA A 77 -9.57 0.03 7.59
C ALA A 77 -8.87 0.63 8.82
N VAL A 78 -7.76 0.03 9.28
CA VAL A 78 -6.97 0.56 10.40
C VAL A 78 -6.34 1.91 10.05
N TYR A 79 -5.61 2.00 8.93
CA TYR A 79 -4.95 3.23 8.52
C TYR A 79 -5.93 4.37 8.23
N THR A 80 -7.11 4.06 7.71
CA THR A 80 -8.16 5.07 7.50
C THR A 80 -8.68 5.64 8.82
N LYS A 81 -8.85 4.79 9.86
CA LYS A 81 -9.21 5.26 11.21
C LYS A 81 -8.11 6.13 11.81
N LEU A 82 -6.85 5.73 11.67
CA LEU A 82 -5.70 6.52 12.15
C LEU A 82 -5.61 7.86 11.44
N ALA A 83 -5.76 7.90 10.11
CA ALA A 83 -5.75 9.14 9.35
C ALA A 83 -6.85 10.11 9.82
N ARG A 84 -8.06 9.60 10.09
CA ARG A 84 -9.15 10.41 10.64
C ARG A 84 -8.81 10.99 12.02
N ILE A 85 -8.27 10.18 12.94
CA ILE A 85 -7.87 10.65 14.27
C ILE A 85 -6.80 11.74 14.15
N LEU A 86 -5.76 11.50 13.33
CA LEU A 86 -4.67 12.46 13.11
C LEU A 86 -5.17 13.78 12.51
N HIS A 87 -6.17 13.72 11.63
CA HIS A 87 -6.81 14.91 11.06
C HIS A 87 -7.59 15.72 12.10
N GLU A 88 -8.20 15.05 13.08
CA GLU A 88 -8.96 15.70 14.17
C GLU A 88 -8.02 16.27 15.26
N GLU A 89 -6.79 15.76 15.38
CA GLU A 89 -5.81 16.14 16.42
C GLU A 89 -4.74 17.17 15.96
N CYS A 90 -4.60 17.42 14.65
CA CYS A 90 -3.64 18.38 14.07
C CYS A 90 -4.30 19.73 13.74
#